data_AF-A0A7U7RNY0-F1
#
_entry.id   AF-A0A7U7RNY0-F1
#
_cell.length_a   1.000
_cell.length_b   1.000
_cell.length_c   1.000
_cell.angle_alpha   90.00
_cell.angle_beta   90.00
_cell.angle_gamma   90.00
#
_symmetry.space_group_name_H-M   'P 1'
#
loop_
_entity.id
_entity.type
_entity.pdbx_description
1 polymer ?
#
loop_
_entity_poly.entity_id
_entity_poly.type
_entity_poly.pdbx_seq_one_letter_code
_entity_poly.pdbx_strand_id
1 'polypeptide(L)'
;MSRFLKIEFNRVFKSKSFLAALALGVLIVLIQQITVARYYSTAEENVFLYLTGYDTTGLGTNLYYLLLPCLVALAGADLLGEDRRSGLDIFSRIRGNDKQYYFSKSIVAFIAGGVVFCLPLIMELCALMLVYPSTPLDYFVAEVPVTYGAMFSNIFYNSPLAYELIFLVIGFAYGGLFALIGILVSFFSSSKYVVLLSPLAIYYGVWIVFSLIGYPEFSPFGFLTPKQGYPLNFYIIWVEFLLLLVVIIMGIIWRVKNEKS
;
A
#
# COMPACT_ATOMS: atom_id res chain seq x y z
N MET A 1 12.84 8.91 22.63
CA MET A 1 12.01 8.25 21.59
C MET A 1 10.88 9.14 21.08
N SER A 2 9.89 9.52 21.91
CA SER A 2 8.69 10.25 21.47
C SER A 2 8.96 11.59 20.77
N ARG A 3 9.95 12.37 21.22
CA ARG A 3 10.30 13.67 20.62
C ARG A 3 10.89 13.55 19.21
N PHE A 4 11.78 12.58 18.97
CA PHE A 4 12.36 12.33 17.64
C PHE A 4 11.30 11.84 16.65
N LEU A 5 10.47 10.88 17.07
CA LEU A 5 9.35 10.41 16.28
C LEU A 5 8.42 11.55 15.89
N LYS A 6 8.00 12.40 16.84
CA LYS A 6 7.08 13.52 16.57
C LYS A 6 7.64 14.51 15.55
N ILE A 7 8.95 14.79 15.59
CA ILE A 7 9.61 15.68 14.64
C ILE A 7 9.63 15.05 13.24
N GLU A 8 10.03 13.78 13.14
CA GLU A 8 10.06 13.07 11.85
C GLU A 8 8.65 12.94 11.25
N PHE A 9 7.63 12.61 12.03
CA PHE A 9 6.23 12.60 11.56
C PHE A 9 5.84 13.94 10.94
N ASN A 10 6.06 15.06 11.65
CA ASN A 10 5.70 16.37 11.14
C ASN A 10 6.51 16.76 9.90
N ARG A 11 7.77 16.31 9.78
CA ARG A 11 8.60 16.53 8.58
C ARG A 11 8.07 15.74 7.39
N VAL A 12 7.77 14.45 7.56
CA VAL A 12 7.36 13.57 6.45
C VAL A 12 6.00 13.93 5.91
N PHE A 13 5.01 14.15 6.79
CA PHE A 13 3.64 14.48 6.37
C PHE A 13 3.53 15.86 5.70
N LYS A 14 4.53 16.73 5.87
CA LYS A 14 4.63 18.03 5.18
C LYS A 14 5.62 18.01 4.01
N SER A 15 6.26 16.87 3.75
CA SER A 15 7.24 16.77 2.68
C SER A 15 6.55 16.86 1.31
N LYS A 16 7.24 17.49 0.35
CA LYS A 16 6.74 17.59 -1.04
C LYS A 16 6.52 16.22 -1.66
N SER A 17 7.35 15.23 -1.32
CA SER A 17 7.25 13.87 -1.85
C SER A 17 6.03 13.12 -1.32
N PHE A 18 5.73 13.24 -0.02
CA PHE A 18 4.50 12.69 0.56
C PHE A 18 3.25 13.33 -0.05
N LEU A 19 3.22 14.67 -0.16
CA LEU A 19 2.09 15.39 -0.75
C LEU A 19 1.91 15.06 -2.23
N ALA A 20 3.01 14.92 -2.99
CA ALA A 20 2.96 14.52 -4.40
C ALA A 20 2.44 13.08 -4.56
N ALA A 21 2.88 12.15 -3.72
CA ALA A 21 2.40 10.77 -3.74
C ALA A 21 0.90 10.69 -3.44
N LEU A 22 0.44 11.45 -2.44
CA LEU A 22 -0.98 11.53 -2.10
C LEU A 22 -1.80 12.16 -3.23
N ALA A 23 -1.34 13.26 -3.81
CA ALA A 23 -2.00 13.92 -4.93
C ALA A 23 -2.11 13.00 -6.16
N LEU A 24 -1.06 12.23 -6.47
CA LEU A 24 -1.10 11.23 -7.54
C LEU A 24 -2.10 10.11 -7.24
N GLY A 25 -2.14 9.60 -6.00
CA GLY A 25 -3.13 8.60 -5.59
C GLY A 25 -4.57 9.09 -5.76
N VAL A 26 -4.86 10.32 -5.31
CA VAL A 26 -6.19 10.95 -5.48
C VAL A 26 -6.51 11.16 -6.97
N LEU A 27 -5.54 11.59 -7.77
CA LEU A 27 -5.72 11.78 -9.20
C LEU A 27 -6.09 10.46 -9.90
N ILE A 28 -5.42 9.35 -9.57
CA ILE A 28 -5.73 8.03 -10.15
C ILE A 28 -7.16 7.59 -9.79
N VAL A 29 -7.56 7.78 -8.54
CA VAL A 29 -8.94 7.55 -8.07
C VAL A 29 -9.94 8.42 -8.85
N LEU A 30 -9.64 9.69 -9.12
CA LEU A 30 -10.50 10.54 -9.94
C LEU A 30 -10.58 10.06 -11.39
N ILE A 31 -9.47 9.56 -11.97
CA ILE A 31 -9.48 8.92 -13.29
C ILE A 31 -10.41 7.71 -13.29
N GLN A 32 -10.39 6.87 -12.24
CA GLN A 32 -11.35 5.77 -12.10
C GLN A 32 -12.78 6.28 -12.21
N GLN A 33 -13.11 7.32 -11.43
CA GLN A 33 -14.47 7.85 -11.38
C GLN A 33 -14.95 8.53 -12.67
N ILE A 34 -14.03 9.04 -13.50
CA ILE A 34 -14.35 9.60 -14.82
C ILE A 34 -14.50 8.49 -15.88
N THR A 35 -13.70 7.42 -15.78
CA THR A 35 -13.63 6.37 -16.81
C THR A 35 -14.56 5.18 -16.56
N VAL A 36 -15.08 5.04 -15.34
CA VAL A 36 -15.98 3.93 -14.98
C VAL A 36 -17.25 3.95 -15.83
N ALA A 37 -17.58 2.80 -16.40
CA ALA A 37 -18.73 2.66 -17.29
C ALA A 37 -20.02 2.49 -16.47
N ARG A 38 -20.60 3.60 -16.02
CA ARG A 38 -21.85 3.59 -15.20
C ARG A 38 -23.09 3.13 -15.97
N TYR A 39 -23.03 3.13 -17.30
CA TYR A 39 -24.17 2.91 -18.20
C TYR A 39 -24.55 1.44 -18.45
N TYR A 40 -23.77 0.45 -18.00
CA TYR A 40 -24.00 -0.97 -18.33
C TYR A 40 -24.71 -1.78 -17.24
N SER A 41 -24.86 -1.26 -16.02
CA SER A 41 -25.47 -2.00 -14.92
C SER A 41 -26.99 -1.87 -14.95
N THR A 42 -27.68 -2.99 -15.19
CA THR A 42 -29.11 -3.17 -14.86
C THR A 42 -29.33 -3.46 -13.37
N ALA A 43 -28.25 -3.59 -12.60
CA ALA A 43 -28.28 -3.74 -11.15
C ALA A 43 -28.42 -2.39 -10.46
N GLU A 44 -29.04 -2.41 -9.27
CA GLU A 44 -29.16 -1.25 -8.38
C GLU A 44 -27.79 -0.59 -8.18
N GLU A 45 -27.73 0.72 -8.43
CA GLU A 45 -26.50 1.49 -8.26
C GLU A 45 -26.00 1.37 -6.82
N ASN A 46 -24.75 0.97 -6.62
CA ASN A 46 -24.19 0.73 -5.29
C ASN A 46 -22.73 1.20 -5.23
N VAL A 47 -22.31 1.75 -4.09
CA VAL A 47 -20.95 2.23 -3.84
C VAL A 47 -19.89 1.18 -4.21
N PHE A 48 -20.10 -0.07 -3.80
CA PHE A 48 -19.12 -1.14 -3.95
C PHE A 48 -18.99 -1.67 -5.39
N LEU A 49 -19.88 -1.26 -6.29
CA LEU A 49 -19.76 -1.57 -7.72
C LEU A 49 -18.79 -0.64 -8.44
N TYR A 50 -18.61 0.60 -7.95
CA TYR A 50 -17.84 1.63 -8.64
C TYR A 50 -16.51 2.00 -7.96
N LEU A 51 -16.28 1.51 -6.74
CA LEU A 51 -15.08 1.81 -5.97
C LEU A 51 -13.82 1.23 -6.63
N THR A 52 -12.71 1.99 -6.61
CA THR A 52 -11.39 1.52 -7.05
C THR A 52 -11.02 0.24 -6.31
N GLY A 53 -10.76 -0.83 -7.05
CA GLY A 53 -10.48 -2.16 -6.50
C GLY A 53 -11.56 -3.20 -6.75
N TYR A 54 -12.79 -2.79 -7.04
CA TYR A 54 -13.90 -3.68 -7.42
C TYR A 54 -14.21 -3.58 -8.92
N ASP A 55 -14.40 -2.35 -9.41
CA ASP A 55 -14.61 -2.12 -10.83
C ASP A 55 -13.30 -2.27 -11.61
N THR A 56 -13.37 -2.99 -12.72
CA THR A 56 -12.27 -3.17 -13.67
C THR A 56 -12.58 -2.61 -15.06
N THR A 57 -13.74 -1.96 -15.24
CA THR A 57 -14.10 -1.31 -16.51
C THR A 57 -13.36 0.02 -16.67
N GLY A 58 -13.18 0.77 -15.58
CA GLY A 58 -12.34 1.95 -15.50
C GLY A 58 -10.84 1.64 -15.51
N LEU A 59 -10.05 2.64 -15.89
CA LEU A 59 -8.59 2.52 -15.95
C LEU A 59 -7.91 2.66 -14.58
N GLY A 60 -8.56 3.35 -13.64
CA GLY A 60 -7.95 3.77 -12.39
C GLY A 60 -7.67 2.63 -11.41
N THR A 61 -8.51 1.59 -11.32
CA THR A 61 -8.23 0.40 -10.49
C THR A 61 -6.91 -0.24 -10.88
N ASN A 62 -6.76 -0.61 -12.16
CA ASN A 62 -5.53 -1.24 -12.63
C ASN A 62 -4.32 -0.31 -12.44
N LEU A 63 -4.46 0.98 -12.76
CA LEU A 63 -3.38 1.96 -12.57
C LEU A 63 -2.97 2.14 -11.11
N TYR A 64 -3.93 2.14 -10.18
CA TYR A 64 -3.68 2.34 -8.75
C TYR A 64 -2.83 1.21 -8.19
N TYR A 65 -3.28 -0.04 -8.35
CA TYR A 65 -2.56 -1.22 -7.87
C TYR A 65 -1.29 -1.51 -8.68
N LEU A 66 -1.19 -1.00 -9.92
CA LEU A 66 0.02 -1.06 -10.73
C LEU A 66 1.12 -0.13 -10.19
N LEU A 67 0.76 1.11 -9.86
CA LEU A 67 1.68 2.16 -9.42
C LEU A 67 1.86 2.23 -7.90
N LEU A 68 1.11 1.43 -7.14
CA LEU A 68 1.12 1.37 -5.68
C LEU A 68 2.52 1.36 -5.07
N PRO A 69 3.46 0.49 -5.48
CA PRO A 69 4.79 0.47 -4.86
C PRO A 69 5.56 1.77 -5.07
N CYS A 70 5.37 2.45 -6.21
CA CYS A 70 5.99 3.74 -6.49
C CYS A 70 5.39 4.88 -5.65
N LEU A 71 4.06 4.93 -5.52
CA LEU A 71 3.37 5.93 -4.69
C LEU A 71 3.86 5.83 -3.25
N VAL A 72 3.90 4.61 -2.72
CA VAL A 72 4.33 4.35 -1.35
C VAL A 72 5.84 4.62 -1.17
N ALA A 73 6.67 4.25 -2.15
CA ALA A 73 8.11 4.55 -2.11
C ALA A 73 8.37 6.06 -2.07
N LEU A 74 7.63 6.87 -2.85
CA LEU A 74 7.73 8.32 -2.83
C LEU A 74 7.40 8.92 -1.45
N ALA A 75 6.50 8.28 -0.70
CA ALA A 75 6.08 8.75 0.61
C ALA A 75 7.14 8.55 1.70
N GLY A 76 7.86 7.42 1.68
CA GLY A 76 8.67 6.99 2.83
C GLY A 76 10.02 6.34 2.54
N ALA A 77 10.32 5.90 1.31
CA ALA A 77 11.53 5.14 1.02
C ALA A 77 12.81 6.01 1.03
N ASP A 78 12.73 7.26 0.56
CA ASP A 78 13.90 8.13 0.39
C ASP A 78 14.26 8.91 1.67
N LEU A 79 13.60 8.66 2.81
CA LEU A 79 13.85 9.39 4.06
C LEU A 79 15.26 9.22 4.62
N LEU A 80 15.88 8.07 4.39
CA LEU A 80 17.27 7.80 4.76
C LEU A 80 18.24 8.35 3.72
N GLY A 81 17.91 8.19 2.43
CA GLY A 81 18.72 8.72 1.34
C GLY A 81 18.81 10.25 1.37
N GLU A 82 17.72 10.93 1.68
CA GLU A 82 17.67 12.38 1.82
C GLU A 82 18.59 12.86 2.95
N ASP A 83 18.50 12.24 4.12
CA ASP A 83 19.31 12.62 5.27
C ASP A 83 20.81 12.42 5.04
N ARG A 84 21.21 11.34 4.34
CA ARG A 84 22.60 11.10 3.94
C ARG A 84 23.10 12.14 2.95
N ARG A 85 22.27 12.52 1.97
CA ARG A 85 22.64 13.55 0.97
C ARG A 85 22.74 14.94 1.59
N SER A 86 21.95 15.24 2.61
CA SER A 86 22.00 16.51 3.33
C SER A 86 22.98 16.52 4.51
N GLY A 87 23.64 15.40 4.82
CA GLY A 87 24.50 15.23 6.01
C GLY A 87 23.77 15.32 7.35
N LEU A 88 22.43 15.27 7.34
CA LEU A 88 21.60 15.33 8.55
C LEU A 88 21.67 14.03 9.34
N ASP A 89 22.03 12.93 8.69
CA ASP A 89 22.26 11.64 9.31
C ASP A 89 23.37 11.70 10.37
N ILE A 90 24.51 12.33 10.06
CA ILE A 90 25.65 12.49 10.96
C ILE A 90 25.25 13.29 12.19
N PHE A 91 24.61 14.46 12.02
CA PHE A 91 24.17 15.29 13.14
C PHE A 91 23.14 14.57 14.02
N SER A 92 22.20 13.85 13.42
CA SER A 92 21.16 13.11 14.14
C SER A 92 21.72 11.93 14.93
N ARG A 93 22.74 11.25 14.37
CA ARG A 93 23.45 10.14 15.02
C ARG A 93 24.36 10.61 16.15
N ILE A 94 25.05 11.75 16.01
CA ILE A 94 25.91 12.31 17.06
C ILE A 94 25.07 12.79 18.26
N ARG A 95 23.93 13.44 18.01
CA ARG A 95 23.04 13.94 19.07
C ARG A 95 22.17 12.86 19.73
N GLY A 96 22.06 11.70 19.09
CA GLY A 96 21.09 10.66 19.44
C GLY A 96 21.71 9.27 19.55
N ASN A 97 20.84 8.26 19.67
CA ASN A 97 21.25 6.86 19.58
C ASN A 97 20.92 6.35 18.17
N ASP A 98 21.91 5.80 17.46
CA ASP A 98 21.74 5.22 16.12
C ASP A 98 20.51 4.30 16.01
N LYS A 99 20.32 3.43 17.02
CA LYS A 99 19.19 2.48 17.03
C LYS A 99 17.84 3.21 17.05
N GLN A 100 17.76 4.31 17.80
CA GLN A 100 16.54 5.11 17.90
C GLN A 100 16.28 5.91 16.62
N TYR A 101 17.35 6.38 15.96
CA TYR A 101 17.26 7.08 14.68
C TYR A 101 16.68 6.18 13.58
N TYR A 102 17.30 5.02 13.35
CA TYR A 102 16.84 4.08 12.31
C TYR A 102 15.45 3.53 12.60
N PHE A 103 15.16 3.17 13.85
CA PHE A 103 13.83 2.70 14.24
C PHE A 103 12.75 3.76 14.04
N SER A 104 13.04 5.03 14.37
CA SER A 104 12.08 6.13 14.18
C SER A 104 11.76 6.32 12.70
N LYS A 105 12.78 6.26 11.82
CA LYS A 105 12.57 6.38 10.38
C LYS A 105 11.79 5.21 9.80
N SER A 106 12.07 3.98 10.22
CA SER A 106 11.31 2.81 9.79
C SER A 106 9.83 2.93 10.15
N ILE A 107 9.51 3.34 11.39
CA ILE A 107 8.10 3.53 11.80
C ILE A 107 7.42 4.61 10.97
N VAL A 108 8.06 5.77 10.80
CA VAL A 108 7.47 6.90 10.07
C VAL A 108 7.28 6.54 8.60
N ALA A 109 8.24 5.84 7.97
CA ALA A 109 8.11 5.36 6.59
C ALA A 109 6.99 4.33 6.43
N PHE A 110 6.87 3.38 7.36
CA PHE A 110 5.81 2.38 7.35
C PHE A 110 4.43 3.04 7.40
N ILE A 111 4.24 3.98 8.34
CA ILE A 111 2.98 4.69 8.49
C ILE A 111 2.72 5.62 7.30
N ALA A 112 3.73 6.34 6.80
CA ALA A 112 3.57 7.20 5.63
C ALA A 112 3.17 6.39 4.39
N GLY A 113 3.77 5.22 4.18
CA GLY A 113 3.42 4.32 3.09
C GLY A 113 2.00 3.79 3.18
N GLY A 114 1.61 3.29 4.36
CA GLY A 114 0.24 2.82 4.60
C GLY A 114 -0.82 3.92 4.44
N VAL A 115 -0.53 5.14 4.91
CA VAL A 115 -1.43 6.29 4.75
C VAL A 115 -1.58 6.69 3.28
N VAL A 116 -0.50 6.73 2.50
CA VAL A 116 -0.58 7.07 1.07
C VAL A 116 -1.37 6.02 0.28
N PHE A 117 -1.35 4.75 0.70
CA PHE A 117 -2.23 3.73 0.15
C PHE A 117 -3.69 3.94 0.57
N CYS A 118 -3.98 4.12 1.86
CA CYS A 118 -5.38 4.13 2.32
C CYS A 118 -6.11 5.44 2.01
N LEU A 119 -5.43 6.58 2.14
CA LEU A 119 -6.11 7.87 2.17
C LEU A 119 -6.84 8.21 0.86
N PRO A 120 -6.28 7.98 -0.34
CA PRO A 120 -7.02 8.17 -1.59
C PRO A 120 -8.28 7.30 -1.70
N LEU A 121 -8.20 6.03 -1.31
CA LEU A 121 -9.32 5.08 -1.36
C LEU A 121 -10.41 5.44 -0.33
N ILE A 122 -10.02 5.86 0.87
CA ILE A 122 -10.97 6.35 1.89
C ILE A 122 -11.69 7.61 1.40
N MET A 123 -10.97 8.54 0.77
CA MET A 123 -11.57 9.75 0.20
C MET A 123 -12.58 9.39 -0.91
N GLU A 124 -12.26 8.43 -1.76
CA GLU A 124 -13.17 7.91 -2.78
C GLU A 124 -14.43 7.29 -2.17
N LEU A 125 -14.24 6.39 -1.19
CA LEU A 125 -15.34 5.70 -0.51
C LEU A 125 -16.30 6.71 0.12
N CYS A 126 -15.77 7.70 0.84
CA CYS A 126 -16.56 8.78 1.41
C CYS A 126 -17.30 9.59 0.33
N ALA A 127 -16.66 9.91 -0.79
CA ALA A 127 -17.29 10.64 -1.88
C ALA A 127 -18.43 9.83 -2.54
N LEU A 128 -18.24 8.53 -2.77
CA LEU A 128 -19.25 7.67 -3.36
C LEU A 128 -20.42 7.41 -2.41
N MET A 129 -20.19 7.25 -1.11
CA MET A 129 -21.25 7.10 -0.11
C MET A 129 -22.19 8.32 -0.01
N LEU A 130 -21.77 9.49 -0.50
CA LEU A 130 -22.64 10.67 -0.59
C LEU A 130 -23.59 10.63 -1.81
N VAL A 131 -23.29 9.80 -2.81
CA VAL A 131 -24.00 9.75 -4.09
C VAL A 131 -24.80 8.45 -4.23
N TYR A 132 -24.23 7.33 -3.80
CA TYR A 132 -24.78 5.99 -3.99
C TYR A 132 -25.10 5.31 -2.66
N PRO A 133 -26.09 4.41 -2.62
CA PRO A 133 -26.38 3.62 -1.44
C PRO A 133 -25.26 2.60 -1.16
N SER A 134 -25.03 2.34 0.13
CA SER A 134 -24.05 1.36 0.63
C SER A 134 -24.73 0.08 1.15
N THR A 135 -25.89 -0.26 0.58
CA THR A 135 -26.68 -1.44 1.00
C THR A 135 -25.92 -2.74 0.71
N PRO A 136 -26.14 -3.79 1.52
CA PRO A 136 -25.63 -5.12 1.20
C PRO A 136 -26.17 -5.60 -0.15
N LEU A 137 -25.28 -6.14 -0.98
CA LEU A 137 -25.66 -6.72 -2.28
C LEU A 137 -26.22 -8.12 -2.07
N ASP A 138 -27.23 -8.49 -2.87
CA ASP A 138 -27.75 -9.87 -2.87
C ASP A 138 -26.84 -10.78 -3.71
N TYR A 139 -26.77 -12.05 -3.33
CA TYR A 139 -25.95 -13.08 -3.97
C TYR A 139 -26.38 -13.36 -5.42
N PHE A 140 -27.66 -13.13 -5.74
CA PHE A 140 -28.27 -13.47 -7.02
C PHE A 140 -28.20 -12.33 -8.06
N VAL A 141 -27.60 -11.20 -7.72
CA VAL A 141 -27.39 -10.10 -8.68
C VAL A 141 -26.38 -10.57 -9.74
N ALA A 142 -26.66 -10.29 -11.01
CA ALA A 142 -25.84 -10.77 -12.13
C ALA A 142 -24.40 -10.20 -12.12
N GLU A 143 -24.19 -9.05 -11.48
CA GLU A 143 -22.91 -8.35 -11.39
C GLU A 143 -22.51 -8.11 -9.92
N VAL A 144 -22.12 -9.17 -9.20
CA VAL A 144 -21.52 -9.02 -7.87
C VAL A 144 -20.01 -8.95 -8.00
N PRO A 145 -19.34 -7.95 -7.38
CA PRO A 145 -17.91 -7.75 -7.57
C PRO A 145 -17.06 -8.76 -6.76
N VAL A 146 -17.62 -9.45 -5.77
CA VAL A 146 -16.97 -10.52 -5.00
C VAL A 146 -17.77 -11.81 -5.15
N THR A 147 -17.14 -12.89 -5.59
CA THR A 147 -17.81 -14.18 -5.81
C THR A 147 -18.09 -14.93 -4.49
N TYR A 148 -19.19 -15.67 -4.43
CA TYR A 148 -19.50 -16.55 -3.30
C TYR A 148 -18.41 -17.61 -3.11
N GLY A 149 -17.90 -17.74 -1.87
CA GLY A 149 -16.79 -18.63 -1.52
C GLY A 149 -15.41 -17.97 -1.57
N ALA A 150 -15.31 -16.72 -2.05
CA ALA A 150 -14.09 -15.92 -1.95
C ALA A 150 -13.72 -15.62 -0.48
N MET A 151 -12.47 -15.24 -0.24
CA MET A 151 -11.99 -14.92 1.11
C MET A 151 -12.85 -13.82 1.72
N PHE A 152 -13.40 -14.04 2.92
CA PHE A 152 -14.31 -13.10 3.58
C PHE A 152 -15.59 -12.74 2.79
N SER A 153 -16.02 -13.54 1.81
CA SER A 153 -17.25 -13.28 1.06
C SER A 153 -18.46 -13.14 1.97
N ASN A 154 -18.57 -13.96 3.02
CA ASN A 154 -19.65 -13.84 4.02
C ASN A 154 -19.68 -12.46 4.70
N ILE A 155 -18.51 -11.83 4.92
CA ILE A 155 -18.44 -10.47 5.48
C ILE A 155 -18.88 -9.46 4.44
N PHE A 156 -18.50 -9.63 3.17
CA PHE A 156 -18.91 -8.74 2.07
C PHE A 156 -20.43 -8.68 1.94
N TYR A 157 -21.12 -9.82 1.95
CA TYR A 157 -22.58 -9.86 1.77
C TYR A 157 -23.39 -9.43 3.00
N ASN A 158 -22.83 -9.52 4.22
CA ASN A 158 -23.51 -9.04 5.43
C ASN A 158 -23.18 -7.57 5.74
N SER A 159 -21.94 -7.17 5.50
CA SER A 159 -21.39 -5.87 5.87
C SER A 159 -20.27 -5.46 4.89
N PRO A 160 -20.61 -4.99 3.67
CA PRO A 160 -19.60 -4.68 2.65
C PRO A 160 -18.58 -3.63 3.10
N LEU A 161 -19.00 -2.66 3.92
CA LEU A 161 -18.10 -1.65 4.50
C LEU A 161 -17.04 -2.28 5.42
N ALA A 162 -17.40 -3.29 6.22
CA ALA A 162 -16.45 -3.98 7.08
C ALA A 162 -15.45 -4.79 6.25
N TYR A 163 -15.90 -5.39 5.14
CA TYR A 163 -15.02 -6.06 4.19
C TYR A 163 -14.01 -5.08 3.57
N GLU A 164 -14.46 -3.90 3.13
CA GLU A 164 -13.57 -2.87 2.58
C GLU A 164 -12.53 -2.40 3.60
N LEU A 165 -12.94 -2.19 4.87
CA LEU A 165 -12.01 -1.84 5.94
C LEU A 165 -10.95 -2.93 6.18
N ILE A 166 -11.29 -4.22 6.05
CA ILE A 166 -10.32 -5.31 6.16
C ILE A 166 -9.26 -5.21 5.05
N PHE A 167 -9.68 -4.99 3.80
CA PHE A 167 -8.75 -4.82 2.67
C PHE A 167 -7.90 -3.55 2.80
N LEU A 168 -8.45 -2.45 3.30
CA LEU A 168 -7.68 -1.24 3.61
C LEU A 168 -6.62 -1.51 4.69
N VAL A 169 -6.90 -2.30 5.72
CA VAL A 169 -5.91 -2.68 6.73
C VAL A 169 -4.81 -3.56 6.15
N ILE A 170 -5.16 -4.54 5.30
CA ILE A 170 -4.18 -5.39 4.61
C ILE A 170 -3.29 -4.51 3.71
N GLY A 171 -3.89 -3.63 2.91
CA GLY A 171 -3.14 -2.75 2.03
C GLY A 171 -2.32 -1.69 2.76
N PHE A 172 -2.77 -1.19 3.92
CA PHE A 172 -1.96 -0.36 4.81
C PHE A 172 -0.69 -1.08 5.23
N ALA A 173 -0.82 -2.34 5.62
CA ALA A 173 0.29 -3.17 6.09
C ALA A 173 1.31 -3.41 4.97
N TYR A 174 0.85 -3.79 3.77
CA TYR A 174 1.71 -4.00 2.61
C TYR A 174 2.31 -2.70 2.07
N GLY A 175 1.56 -1.60 2.05
CA GLY A 175 2.09 -0.27 1.75
C GLY A 175 3.25 0.06 2.70
N GLY A 176 3.06 -0.11 4.00
CA GLY A 176 4.13 0.07 4.97
C GLY A 176 5.36 -0.83 4.71
N LEU A 177 5.17 -2.10 4.34
CA LEU A 177 6.26 -3.00 3.97
C LEU A 177 7.04 -2.49 2.75
N PHE A 178 6.37 -2.06 1.68
CA PHE A 178 7.04 -1.56 0.48
C PHE A 178 7.87 -0.30 0.77
N ALA A 179 7.40 0.58 1.67
CA ALA A 179 8.20 1.70 2.15
C ALA A 179 9.46 1.23 2.91
N LEU A 180 9.34 0.19 3.74
CA LEU A 180 10.48 -0.39 4.47
C LEU A 180 11.49 -1.08 3.55
N ILE A 181 11.05 -1.72 2.47
CA ILE A 181 11.94 -2.26 1.43
C ILE A 181 12.82 -1.16 0.85
N GLY A 182 12.21 -0.02 0.50
CA GLY A 182 12.95 1.14 0.01
C GLY A 182 13.99 1.65 1.03
N ILE A 183 13.61 1.71 2.31
CA ILE A 183 14.55 2.01 3.41
C ILE A 183 15.70 1.00 3.45
N LEU A 184 15.43 -0.30 3.36
CA LEU A 184 16.48 -1.32 3.39
C LEU A 184 17.45 -1.12 2.21
N VAL A 185 16.94 -0.88 1.01
CA VAL A 185 17.74 -0.65 -0.19
C VAL A 185 18.57 0.63 -0.10
N SER A 186 18.11 1.66 0.61
CA SER A 186 18.87 2.90 0.85
C SER A 186 20.18 2.69 1.64
N PHE A 187 20.32 1.56 2.34
CA PHE A 187 21.60 1.18 2.95
C PHE A 187 22.61 0.67 1.93
N PHE A 188 22.17 0.15 0.79
CA PHE A 188 23.02 -0.45 -0.25
C PHE A 188 23.25 0.47 -1.43
N SER A 189 22.34 1.43 -1.68
CA SER A 189 22.44 2.37 -2.80
C SER A 189 22.25 3.81 -2.33
N SER A 190 23.16 4.67 -2.78
CA SER A 190 23.05 6.13 -2.64
C SER A 190 22.16 6.76 -3.72
N SER A 191 21.79 6.01 -4.77
CA SER A 191 20.94 6.51 -5.86
C SER A 191 19.47 6.55 -5.45
N LYS A 192 18.90 7.76 -5.47
CA LYS A 192 17.47 7.99 -5.19
C LYS A 192 16.56 7.14 -6.08
N TYR A 193 16.90 7.01 -7.37
CA TYR A 193 16.07 6.28 -8.32
C TYR A 193 16.04 4.77 -8.02
N VAL A 194 17.17 4.19 -7.61
CA VAL A 194 17.25 2.77 -7.23
C VAL A 194 16.39 2.50 -5.99
N VAL A 195 16.47 3.38 -4.99
CA VAL A 195 15.66 3.29 -3.78
C VAL A 195 14.17 3.33 -4.09
N LEU A 196 13.74 4.27 -4.95
CA LEU A 196 12.33 4.45 -5.31
C LEU A 196 11.77 3.33 -6.20
N LEU A 197 12.56 2.80 -7.13
CA LEU A 197 12.10 1.75 -8.05
C LEU A 197 12.20 0.34 -7.45
N SER A 198 12.98 0.15 -6.39
CA SER A 198 13.18 -1.16 -5.78
C SER A 198 11.90 -1.84 -5.28
N PRO A 199 10.93 -1.15 -4.63
CA PRO A 199 9.71 -1.81 -4.19
C PRO A 199 8.84 -2.22 -5.37
N LEU A 200 8.85 -1.44 -6.46
CA LEU A 200 8.17 -1.80 -7.71
C LEU A 200 8.79 -3.06 -8.34
N ALA A 201 10.12 -3.10 -8.45
CA ALA A 201 10.83 -4.25 -9.01
C ALA A 201 10.53 -5.54 -8.21
N ILE A 202 10.50 -5.45 -6.88
CA ILE A 202 10.18 -6.59 -6.02
C ILE A 202 8.71 -7.00 -6.17
N TYR A 203 7.79 -6.04 -6.13
CA TYR A 203 6.35 -6.29 -6.29
C TYR A 203 6.02 -7.05 -7.58
N TYR A 204 6.54 -6.59 -8.72
CA TYR A 204 6.34 -7.27 -10.01
C TYR A 204 7.17 -8.54 -10.15
N GLY A 205 8.41 -8.54 -9.66
CA GLY A 205 9.26 -9.73 -9.72
C GLY A 205 8.61 -10.91 -9.00
N VAL A 206 8.04 -10.66 -7.81
CA VAL A 206 7.28 -11.65 -7.05
C VAL A 206 6.04 -12.11 -7.82
N TRP A 207 5.27 -11.19 -8.40
CA TRP A 207 4.11 -11.57 -9.21
C TRP A 207 4.48 -12.41 -10.44
N ILE A 208 5.54 -12.05 -11.17
CA ILE A 208 6.00 -12.80 -12.34
C ILE A 208 6.41 -14.21 -11.94
N VAL A 209 7.24 -14.36 -10.89
CA VAL A 209 7.71 -15.67 -10.43
C VAL A 209 6.55 -16.57 -10.03
N PHE A 210 5.62 -16.06 -9.22
CA PHE A 210 4.47 -16.84 -8.78
C PHE A 210 3.49 -17.16 -9.92
N SER A 211 3.29 -16.23 -10.86
CA SER A 211 2.46 -16.47 -12.04
C SER A 211 3.06 -17.56 -12.94
N LEU A 212 4.38 -17.58 -13.12
CA LEU A 212 5.07 -18.60 -13.92
C LEU A 212 5.00 -20.00 -13.30
N ILE A 213 4.94 -20.10 -11.97
CA ILE A 213 4.81 -21.38 -11.25
C ILE A 213 3.33 -21.79 -11.10
N GLY A 214 2.40 -20.92 -11.51
CA GLY A 214 0.96 -21.19 -11.52
C GLY A 214 0.21 -20.83 -10.24
N TYR A 215 0.80 -20.02 -9.35
CA TYR A 215 0.20 -19.57 -8.09
C TYR A 215 0.15 -18.02 -7.97
N PRO A 216 -0.44 -17.29 -8.93
CA PRO A 216 -0.50 -15.83 -8.90
C PRO A 216 -1.19 -15.26 -7.64
N GLU A 217 -2.04 -16.04 -6.97
CA GLU A 217 -2.71 -15.71 -5.71
C GLU A 217 -1.76 -15.48 -4.52
N PHE A 218 -0.50 -15.93 -4.62
CA PHE A 218 0.51 -15.73 -3.57
C PHE A 218 1.27 -14.41 -3.72
N SER A 219 0.99 -13.63 -4.78
CA SER A 219 1.63 -12.34 -4.97
C SER A 219 0.78 -11.19 -4.43
N PRO A 220 1.40 -10.14 -3.88
CA PRO A 220 0.67 -8.95 -3.43
C PRO A 220 -0.14 -8.28 -4.55
N PHE A 221 0.31 -8.38 -5.80
CA PHE A 221 -0.49 -7.89 -6.94
C PHE A 221 -1.80 -8.65 -7.10
N GLY A 222 -1.81 -9.96 -6.85
CA GLY A 222 -3.00 -10.80 -6.97
C GLY A 222 -4.02 -10.60 -5.84
N PHE A 223 -3.56 -10.47 -4.60
CA PHE A 223 -4.45 -10.48 -3.43
C PHE A 223 -4.80 -9.10 -2.84
N LEU A 224 -4.10 -8.01 -3.21
CA LEU A 224 -4.40 -6.68 -2.64
C LEU A 224 -5.70 -6.07 -3.18
N THR A 225 -6.21 -6.57 -4.32
CA THR A 225 -7.46 -6.08 -4.89
C THR A 225 -8.68 -6.72 -4.21
N PRO A 226 -9.65 -5.93 -3.71
CA PRO A 226 -10.81 -6.46 -3.00
C PRO A 226 -11.78 -7.25 -3.89
N LYS A 227 -11.75 -7.09 -5.22
CA LYS A 227 -12.49 -7.95 -6.16
C LYS A 227 -12.12 -9.43 -6.06
N GLN A 228 -10.85 -9.72 -5.70
CA GLN A 228 -10.24 -11.05 -5.72
C GLN A 228 -10.30 -11.72 -7.10
N GLY A 229 -9.25 -11.53 -7.90
CA GLY A 229 -9.12 -12.24 -9.19
C GLY A 229 -8.81 -13.73 -9.08
N TYR A 230 -8.48 -14.21 -7.87
CA TYR A 230 -8.03 -15.57 -7.57
C TYR A 230 -8.61 -16.04 -6.24
N PRO A 231 -8.68 -17.37 -5.98
CA PRO A 231 -9.12 -17.89 -4.69
C PRO A 231 -8.07 -17.59 -3.61
N LEU A 232 -8.33 -16.56 -2.79
CA LEU A 232 -7.39 -16.11 -1.77
C LEU A 232 -7.51 -16.91 -0.47
N ASN A 233 -6.41 -16.99 0.27
CA ASN A 233 -6.39 -17.52 1.63
C ASN A 233 -5.65 -16.56 2.56
N PHE A 234 -6.37 -16.08 3.59
CA PHE A 234 -5.85 -15.12 4.57
C PHE A 234 -4.58 -15.60 5.27
N TYR A 235 -4.47 -16.92 5.52
CA TYR A 235 -3.29 -17.49 6.16
C TYR A 235 -2.02 -17.23 5.35
N ILE A 236 -2.10 -17.34 4.02
CA ILE A 236 -0.97 -17.18 3.12
C ILE A 236 -0.50 -15.71 3.11
N ILE A 237 -1.45 -14.78 3.01
CA ILE A 237 -1.20 -13.33 3.07
C ILE A 237 -0.48 -12.98 4.39
N TRP A 238 -0.96 -13.50 5.53
CA TRP A 238 -0.32 -13.24 6.81
C TRP A 238 1.07 -13.84 6.97
N VAL A 239 1.27 -15.07 6.51
CA VAL A 239 2.58 -15.73 6.55
C VAL A 239 3.59 -14.99 5.68
N GLU A 240 3.21 -14.60 4.47
CA GLU A 240 4.06 -13.80 3.58
C GLU A 240 4.41 -12.45 4.21
N PHE A 241 3.42 -11.72 4.75
CA PHE A 241 3.61 -10.46 5.45
C PHE A 241 4.64 -10.59 6.58
N LEU A 242 4.48 -11.60 7.46
CA LEU A 242 5.38 -11.83 8.59
C LEU A 242 6.79 -12.18 8.13
N LEU A 243 6.92 -13.03 7.10
CA LEU A 243 8.21 -13.42 6.55
C LEU A 243 8.95 -12.21 5.98
N LEU A 244 8.29 -11.40 5.16
CA LEU A 244 8.87 -10.18 4.59
C LEU A 244 9.27 -9.19 5.69
N LEU A 245 8.39 -8.98 6.69
CA LEU A 245 8.67 -8.09 7.81
C LEU A 245 9.93 -8.53 8.58
N VAL A 246 10.04 -9.82 8.88
CA VAL A 246 11.20 -10.40 9.60
C VAL A 246 12.47 -10.26 8.78
N VAL A 247 12.45 -10.57 7.49
CA VAL A 247 13.62 -10.41 6.60
C VAL A 247 14.08 -8.95 6.54
N ILE A 248 13.15 -8.01 6.40
CA ILE A 248 13.47 -6.58 6.33
C ILE A 248 14.07 -6.09 7.65
N ILE A 249 13.45 -6.42 8.78
CA ILE A 249 13.95 -6.02 10.10
C ILE A 249 15.34 -6.60 10.36
N MET A 250 15.57 -7.89 10.07
CA MET A 250 16.88 -8.50 10.20
C MET A 250 17.92 -7.84 9.29
N GLY A 251 17.56 -7.51 8.05
CA GLY A 251 18.42 -6.79 7.11
C GLY A 251 18.83 -5.41 7.62
N ILE A 252 17.87 -4.64 8.17
CA ILE A 252 18.14 -3.33 8.77
C ILE A 252 19.04 -3.49 10.00
N ILE A 253 18.75 -4.42 10.91
CA ILE A 253 19.56 -4.64 12.12
C ILE A 253 20.99 -5.04 11.77
N TRP A 254 21.17 -5.92 10.79
CA TRP A 254 22.48 -6.36 10.33
C TRP A 254 23.28 -5.19 9.76
N ARG A 255 22.67 -4.35 8.92
CA ARG A 255 23.32 -3.15 8.37
C ARG A 255 23.70 -2.13 9.44
N VAL A 256 22.78 -1.85 10.38
CA VAL A 256 23.05 -0.91 11.49
C VAL A 256 24.19 -1.38 12.40
N LYS A 257 24.41 -2.70 12.53
CA LYS A 257 25.57 -3.24 13.25
C LYS A 257 26.87 -3.07 12.46
N ASN A 258 26.85 -3.32 11.15
CA ASN A 258 28.06 -3.26 10.32
C ASN A 258 28.54 -1.83 10.03
N GLU A 259 27.66 -0.83 10.05
CA GLU A 259 28.06 0.60 9.96
C GLU A 259 28.84 1.11 11.18
N LYS A 260 29.01 0.29 12.22
CA LYS A 260 29.79 0.62 13.42
C LYS A 260 31.20 0.02 13.42
N SER A 261 31.50 -0.86 12.47
CA SER A 261 32.83 -1.47 12.28
C SER A 261 33.60 -0.72 11.20
#